data_AF-A0A8T3TVF6-F1
#
_entry.id   AF-A0A8T3TVF6-F1
#
_cell.length_a   1.000
_cell.length_b   1.000
_cell.length_c   1.000
_cell.angle_alpha   90.00
_cell.angle_beta   90.00
_cell.angle_gamma   90.00
#
_symmetry.space_group_name_H-M   'P 1'
#
loop_
_entity.id
_entity.type
_entity.pdbx_description
1 polymer ?
#
loop_
_entity_poly.entity_id
_entity_poly.type
_entity_poly.pdbx_seq_one_letter_code
_entity_poly.pdbx_strand_id
1 'polypeptide(L)'
;MSEIEEKGYREMAEAQDNRQIDTWAADLFVDFAKRLGVGNAIDAFSRASGLDARGFQRAFLVGGGPDHVVGIDTAGSLAAPIFELPKAIIGLRRIDPGARAKLIDFLVVHREVMSYTA
;
A
#
# COMPACT_ATOMS: atom_id res chain seq x y z
N MET A 1 17.59 6.90 11.24
CA MET A 1 16.99 5.78 11.98
C MET A 1 17.77 4.51 11.67
N SER A 2 18.01 3.65 12.66
CA SER A 2 19.02 2.60 12.56
C SER A 2 18.51 1.34 11.85
N GLU A 3 19.40 0.60 11.20
CA GLU A 3 19.12 -0.72 10.60
C GLU A 3 18.54 -1.73 11.60
N ILE A 4 18.85 -1.54 12.90
CA ILE A 4 18.34 -2.34 14.02
C ILE A 4 16.84 -2.08 14.24
N GLU A 5 16.36 -0.84 14.07
CA GLU A 5 14.94 -0.50 14.19
C GLU A 5 14.11 -1.08 13.04
N GLU A 6 14.68 -1.11 11.84
CA GLU A 6 14.04 -1.71 10.67
C GLU A 6 13.88 -3.21 10.81
N LYS A 7 14.96 -3.91 11.20
CA LYS A 7 14.93 -5.35 11.42
C LYS A 7 13.92 -5.74 12.51
N GLY A 8 13.89 -4.99 13.61
CA GLY A 8 12.91 -5.22 14.69
C GLY A 8 11.46 -5.04 14.22
N TYR A 9 11.19 -4.02 13.40
CA TYR A 9 9.84 -3.81 12.85
C TYR A 9 9.43 -4.92 11.87
N ARG A 10 10.35 -5.39 11.03
CA ARG A 10 10.09 -6.53 10.13
C ARG A 10 9.75 -7.80 10.90
N GLU A 11 10.55 -8.15 11.90
CA GLU A 11 10.30 -9.34 12.75
C GLU A 11 8.91 -9.25 13.43
N MET A 12 8.55 -8.06 13.94
CA MET A 12 7.23 -7.81 14.50
C MET A 12 6.10 -8.02 13.48
N ALA A 13 6.27 -7.53 12.25
CA ALA A 13 5.28 -7.66 11.19
C ALA A 13 5.14 -9.13 10.73
N GLU A 14 6.26 -9.83 10.54
CA GLU A 14 6.26 -11.24 10.13
C GLU A 14 5.54 -12.15 11.12
N ALA A 15 5.57 -11.81 12.42
CA ALA A 15 4.86 -12.53 13.48
C ALA A 15 3.33 -12.36 13.46
N GLN A 16 2.78 -11.40 12.71
CA GLN A 16 1.33 -11.15 12.68
C GLN A 16 0.60 -12.03 11.68
N ASP A 17 -0.71 -12.24 11.88
CA ASP A 17 -1.53 -12.91 10.88
C ASP A 17 -1.74 -12.07 9.60
N ASN A 18 -2.33 -12.65 8.56
CA ASN A 18 -2.59 -11.93 7.30
C ASN A 18 -3.58 -10.78 7.48
N ARG A 19 -4.58 -10.94 8.35
CA ARG A 19 -5.62 -9.92 8.58
C ARG A 19 -5.00 -8.67 9.16
N GLN A 20 -4.10 -8.81 10.12
CA GLN A 20 -3.41 -7.72 10.77
C GLN A 20 -2.48 -6.97 9.80
N ILE A 21 -1.75 -7.70 8.96
CA ILE A 21 -0.93 -7.09 7.89
C ILE A 21 -1.80 -6.30 6.91
N ASP A 22 -2.96 -6.83 6.53
CA ASP A 22 -3.87 -6.14 5.62
C ASP A 22 -4.44 -4.86 6.25
N THR A 23 -4.81 -4.92 7.53
CA THR A 23 -5.26 -3.74 8.30
C THR A 23 -4.17 -2.68 8.37
N TRP A 24 -2.96 -3.03 8.80
CA TRP A 24 -1.87 -2.05 8.90
C TRP A 24 -1.50 -1.46 7.53
N ALA A 25 -1.44 -2.28 6.48
CA ALA A 25 -1.14 -1.79 5.15
C ALA A 25 -2.23 -0.83 4.65
N ALA A 26 -3.51 -1.10 4.97
CA ALA A 26 -4.62 -0.22 4.60
C ALA A 26 -4.55 1.12 5.33
N ASP A 27 -4.29 1.09 6.63
CA ASP A 27 -4.13 2.29 7.45
C ASP A 27 -2.95 3.14 6.95
N LEU A 28 -1.79 2.49 6.68
CA LEU A 28 -0.62 3.14 6.10
C LEU A 28 -0.98 3.77 4.75
N PHE A 29 -1.67 3.06 3.87
CA PHE A 29 -1.99 3.56 2.53
C PHE A 29 -2.82 4.84 2.62
N VAL A 30 -3.84 4.84 3.49
CA VAL A 30 -4.71 6.01 3.71
C VAL A 30 -3.92 7.17 4.34
N ASP A 31 -3.10 6.91 5.36
CA ASP A 31 -2.34 7.95 6.05
C ASP A 31 -1.24 8.54 5.16
N PHE A 32 -0.58 7.70 4.36
CA PHE A 32 0.35 8.14 3.34
C PHE A 32 -0.34 9.08 2.35
N ALA A 33 -1.49 8.68 1.81
CA ALA A 33 -2.22 9.49 0.85
C ALA A 33 -2.69 10.83 1.43
N LYS A 34 -3.11 10.85 2.70
CA LYS A 34 -3.48 12.10 3.41
C LYS A 34 -2.29 13.04 3.61
N ARG A 35 -1.10 12.51 3.92
CA ARG A 35 0.08 13.32 4.27
C ARG A 35 0.89 13.75 3.05
N LEU A 36 1.04 12.85 2.09
CA LEU A 36 1.97 12.99 0.97
C LEU A 36 1.26 13.01 -0.39
N GLY A 37 -0.06 12.83 -0.43
CA GLY A 37 -0.86 12.85 -1.65
C GLY A 37 -1.07 11.46 -2.25
N VAL A 38 -2.18 11.32 -2.97
CA VAL A 38 -2.66 10.05 -3.55
C VAL A 38 -1.66 9.45 -4.52
N GLY A 39 -1.18 10.23 -5.49
CA GLY A 39 -0.24 9.73 -6.51
C GLY A 39 1.03 9.17 -5.87
N ASN A 40 1.61 9.88 -4.89
CA ASN A 40 2.79 9.42 -4.16
C ASN A 40 2.53 8.13 -3.37
N ALA A 41 1.35 8.00 -2.76
CA ALA A 41 0.96 6.78 -2.05
C ALA A 41 0.80 5.58 -3.01
N ILE A 42 0.17 5.79 -4.17
CA ILE A 42 0.01 4.78 -5.22
C ILE A 42 1.37 4.36 -5.76
N ASP A 43 2.26 5.31 -6.03
CA ASP A 43 3.63 5.03 -6.51
C ASP A 43 4.45 4.26 -5.48
N ALA A 44 4.37 4.65 -4.20
CA ALA A 44 5.04 3.98 -3.09
C ALA A 44 4.58 2.52 -2.96
N PHE A 45 3.27 2.30 -2.94
CA PHE A 45 2.70 0.95 -2.92
C PHE A 45 3.09 0.13 -4.15
N SER A 46 3.05 0.75 -5.33
CA SER A 46 3.40 0.11 -6.60
C SER A 46 4.86 -0.34 -6.62
N ARG A 47 5.78 0.49 -6.12
CA ARG A 47 7.20 0.10 -5.98
C ARG A 47 7.39 -1.05 -5.00
N ALA A 48 6.77 -1.00 -3.82
CA ALA A 48 6.90 -2.07 -2.83
C ALA A 48 6.29 -3.41 -3.30
N SER A 49 5.23 -3.33 -4.11
CA SER A 49 4.56 -4.52 -4.65
C SER A 49 5.06 -4.98 -6.02
N GLY A 50 5.97 -4.21 -6.65
CA GLY A 50 6.45 -4.46 -8.01
C GLY A 50 5.34 -4.35 -9.07
N LEU A 51 4.33 -3.53 -8.83
CA LEU A 51 3.26 -3.25 -9.78
C LEU A 51 3.62 -2.05 -10.65
N ASP A 52 3.27 -2.10 -11.92
CA ASP A 52 3.16 -0.92 -12.77
C ASP A 52 1.75 -0.31 -12.64
N ALA A 53 1.48 0.79 -13.34
CA ALA A 53 0.18 1.46 -13.26
C ALA A 53 -0.99 0.54 -13.64
N ARG A 54 -0.81 -0.34 -14.64
CA ARG A 54 -1.81 -1.33 -15.04
C ARG A 54 -1.99 -2.42 -13.98
N GLY A 55 -0.90 -2.86 -13.37
CA GLY A 55 -0.88 -3.80 -12.26
C GLY A 55 -1.62 -3.25 -11.05
N PHE A 56 -1.39 -1.98 -10.70
CA PHE A 56 -2.15 -1.30 -9.65
C PHE A 56 -3.64 -1.24 -9.99
N GLN A 57 -3.99 -0.75 -11.19
CA GLN A 57 -5.39 -0.66 -11.61
C GLN A 57 -6.07 -2.04 -11.56
N ARG A 58 -5.39 -3.09 -12.03
CA ARG A 58 -5.91 -4.47 -11.93
C ARG A 58 -6.11 -4.90 -10.49
N ALA A 59 -5.14 -4.66 -9.60
CA ALA A 59 -5.29 -4.98 -8.18
C ALA A 59 -6.49 -4.23 -7.59
N PHE A 60 -6.59 -2.92 -7.81
CA PHE A 60 -7.70 -2.10 -7.35
C PHE A 60 -9.07 -2.65 -7.78
N LEU A 61 -9.23 -2.94 -9.08
CA LEU A 61 -10.47 -3.50 -9.64
C LEU A 61 -10.79 -4.89 -9.08
N VAL A 62 -9.81 -5.80 -9.03
CA VAL A 62 -9.99 -7.16 -8.47
C VAL A 62 -10.32 -7.09 -6.97
N GLY A 63 -9.85 -6.07 -6.27
CA GLY A 63 -10.20 -5.77 -4.88
C GLY A 63 -11.62 -5.25 -4.67
N GLY A 64 -12.34 -4.94 -5.76
CA GLY A 64 -13.69 -4.38 -5.73
C GLY A 64 -13.72 -2.85 -5.71
N GLY A 65 -12.64 -2.18 -6.12
CA GLY A 65 -12.64 -0.74 -6.37
C GLY A 65 -13.45 -0.39 -7.62
N PRO A 66 -14.20 0.73 -7.65
CA PRO A 66 -15.02 1.10 -8.81
C PRO A 66 -14.16 1.51 -10.01
N ASP A 67 -14.49 1.03 -11.21
CA ASP A 67 -13.72 1.27 -12.43
C ASP A 67 -13.70 2.75 -12.86
N HIS A 68 -14.81 3.45 -12.70
CA HIS A 68 -14.97 4.86 -13.06
C HIS A 68 -14.24 5.84 -12.12
N VAL A 69 -13.60 5.36 -11.04
CA VAL A 69 -12.86 6.21 -10.09
C VAL A 69 -11.35 6.00 -10.14
N VAL A 70 -10.85 5.07 -10.93
CA VAL A 70 -9.40 4.84 -11.09
C VAL A 70 -8.97 5.20 -12.51
N GLY A 71 -7.92 6.01 -12.63
CA GLY A 71 -7.46 6.46 -13.93
C GLY A 71 -6.22 7.33 -13.86
N ILE A 72 -5.78 7.79 -15.02
CA ILE A 72 -4.68 8.74 -15.14
C ILE A 72 -5.22 10.15 -15.00
N ASP A 73 -4.65 10.93 -14.08
CA ASP A 73 -5.00 12.33 -13.86
C ASP A 73 -4.43 13.25 -14.95
N THR A 74 -4.73 14.55 -14.86
CA THR A 74 -4.27 15.55 -15.83
C THR A 74 -2.75 15.76 -15.83
N ALA A 75 -2.05 15.32 -14.78
CA ALA A 75 -0.59 15.36 -14.69
C ALA A 75 0.06 14.07 -15.19
N GLY A 76 -0.72 13.10 -15.66
CA GLY A 76 -0.21 11.81 -16.15
C GLY A 76 0.04 10.78 -15.04
N SER A 77 -0.39 11.05 -13.81
CA SER A 77 -0.22 10.15 -12.66
C SER A 77 -1.45 9.26 -12.46
N LEU A 78 -1.27 8.07 -11.92
CA LEU A 78 -2.40 7.22 -11.53
C LEU A 78 -3.06 7.79 -10.28
N ALA A 79 -4.39 7.88 -10.30
CA ALA A 79 -5.19 8.43 -9.21
C ALA A 79 -6.41 7.54 -8.92
N ALA A 80 -6.79 7.49 -7.64
CA ALA A 80 -8.00 6.87 -7.13
C ALA A 80 -8.44 7.56 -5.82
N PRO A 81 -9.71 7.48 -5.41
CA PRO A 81 -10.16 8.04 -4.14
C PRO A 81 -9.41 7.42 -2.95
N ILE A 82 -8.98 8.26 -2.01
CA ILE A 82 -8.18 7.84 -0.85
C ILE A 82 -8.82 6.68 -0.08
N PHE A 83 -10.14 6.75 0.16
CA PHE A 83 -10.87 5.74 0.91
C PHE A 83 -11.07 4.42 0.16
N GLU A 84 -10.86 4.40 -1.16
CA GLU A 84 -10.89 3.18 -1.98
C GLU A 84 -9.50 2.53 -2.11
N LEU A 85 -8.40 3.22 -1.79
CA LEU A 85 -7.04 2.67 -1.91
C LEU A 85 -6.85 1.31 -1.21
N PRO A 86 -7.45 1.03 -0.03
CA PRO A 86 -7.38 -0.29 0.59
C PRO A 86 -7.89 -1.45 -0.29
N LYS A 87 -8.71 -1.19 -1.31
CA LYS A 87 -9.14 -2.23 -2.27
C LYS A 87 -7.95 -2.82 -3.03
N ALA A 88 -6.92 -2.03 -3.32
CA ALA A 88 -5.72 -2.53 -4.00
C ALA A 88 -4.98 -3.61 -3.17
N ILE A 89 -5.05 -3.55 -1.83
CA ILE A 89 -4.48 -4.57 -0.94
C ILE A 89 -5.25 -5.90 -1.07
N ILE A 90 -6.58 -5.83 -1.01
CA ILE A 90 -7.47 -6.99 -1.22
C ILE A 90 -7.22 -7.61 -2.59
N GLY A 91 -7.08 -6.75 -3.62
CA GLY A 91 -6.73 -7.17 -4.96
C GLY A 91 -5.40 -7.87 -5.07
N LEU A 92 -4.34 -7.26 -4.50
CA LEU A 92 -3.00 -7.84 -4.47
C LEU A 92 -3.02 -9.23 -3.84
N ARG A 93 -3.72 -9.39 -2.70
CA ARG A 93 -3.92 -10.69 -2.03
C ARG A 93 -4.56 -11.76 -2.91
N ARG A 94 -5.44 -11.37 -3.84
CA ARG A 94 -6.14 -12.29 -4.74
C ARG A 94 -5.29 -12.68 -5.96
N ILE A 95 -4.40 -11.79 -6.41
CA ILE A 95 -3.69 -11.96 -7.68
C ILE A 95 -2.23 -12.41 -7.53
N ASP A 96 -1.66 -12.28 -6.33
CA ASP A 96 -0.24 -12.55 -6.09
C ASP A 96 -0.04 -13.43 -4.84
N PRO A 97 0.46 -14.67 -4.99
CA PRO A 97 0.76 -15.54 -3.84
C PRO A 97 1.85 -14.97 -2.93
N GLY A 98 2.70 -14.07 -3.42
CA GLY A 98 3.73 -13.34 -2.66
C GLY A 98 3.24 -12.06 -2.01
N ALA A 99 1.95 -11.74 -2.09
CA ALA A 99 1.38 -10.49 -1.58
C ALA A 99 1.73 -10.20 -0.11
N ARG A 100 1.81 -11.23 0.74
CA ARG A 100 2.15 -11.06 2.17
C ARG A 100 3.48 -10.34 2.35
N ALA A 101 4.53 -10.86 1.71
CA ALA A 101 5.88 -10.32 1.85
C ALA A 101 5.94 -8.88 1.33
N LYS A 102 5.31 -8.61 0.19
CA LYS A 102 5.21 -7.28 -0.41
C LYS A 102 4.50 -6.25 0.46
N LEU A 103 3.43 -6.66 1.16
CA LEU A 103 2.73 -5.79 2.11
C LEU A 103 3.58 -5.51 3.35
N ILE A 104 4.33 -6.50 3.83
CA ILE A 104 5.32 -6.29 4.90
C ILE A 104 6.42 -5.33 4.44
N ASP A 105 6.91 -5.46 3.21
CA ASP A 105 7.90 -4.54 2.65
C ASP A 105 7.35 -3.11 2.57
N PHE A 106 6.10 -2.95 2.11
CA PHE A 106 5.42 -1.65 2.10
C PHE A 106 5.36 -1.02 3.51
N LEU A 107 5.02 -1.83 4.52
CA LEU A 107 4.98 -1.39 5.91
C LEU A 107 6.36 -1.00 6.45
N VAL A 108 7.38 -1.85 6.24
CA VAL A 108 8.74 -1.64 6.74
C VAL A 108 9.39 -0.40 6.12
N VAL A 109 9.25 -0.23 4.81
CA VAL A 109 9.84 0.88 4.04
C VAL A 109 9.20 2.22 4.43
N HIS A 110 7.91 2.24 4.79
CA HIS A 110 7.16 3.47 5.06
C HIS A 110 6.70 3.61 6.52
N ARG A 111 7.30 2.86 7.44
CA ARG A 111 7.00 2.87 8.89
C ARG A 111 6.97 4.27 9.52
N GLU A 112 7.81 5.18 9.04
CA GLU A 112 7.89 6.57 9.52
C GLU A 112 6.63 7.37 9.22
N VAL A 113 5.88 7.01 8.17
CA VAL A 113 4.62 7.66 7.82
C VAL A 113 3.53 7.34 8.85
N MET A 114 3.58 6.16 9.48
CA MET A 114 2.69 5.78 10.58
C MET A 114 3.15 6.30 11.94
N SER A 115 4.41 6.75 12.05
CA SER A 115 4.92 7.31 13.29
C SER A 115 4.20 8.62 13.60
N TYR A 116 3.46 8.64 14.70
CA TYR A 116 2.88 9.85 15.28
C TYR A 116 3.98 10.61 16.03
N THR A 117 4.95 11.18 15.33
CA THR A 117 5.79 12.23 15.93
C THR A 117 5.06 13.55 15.80
N ALA A 118 4.41 13.94 16.90
CA ALA A 118 4.10 15.34 17.20
C ALA A 118 5.40 16.13 17.41
#